data_AF-A0A7Y5FSK1-F1
#
_entry.id   AF-A0A7Y5FSK1-F1
#
_cell.length_a   1.000
_cell.length_b   1.000
_cell.length_c   1.000
_cell.angle_alpha   90.00
_cell.angle_beta   90.00
_cell.angle_gamma   90.00
#
_symmetry.space_group_name_H-M   'P 1'
#
loop_
_entity.id
_entity.type
_entity.pdbx_description
1 polymer ?
#
loop_
_entity_poly.entity_id
_entity_poly.type
_entity_poly.pdbx_seq_one_letter_code
_entity_poly.pdbx_strand_id
1 'polypeptide(L)'
;MSAYANTLTRLIPELYAALDVVSRELVGFIPSVSRNTSAERAAVGQAVVWPVSPVANMFNVTPAMAVPEPADANIGNGSITITKSRGAEFGMTGEEQLGLSHGVGHLTVQGDLFAQGLRALVNEMETDVAIEAALNGSRAWGTAGTTPFAIGANQNLGDSAQVRKILDDNGAPLTDRSLVIDTSAGANLRTQYNLTRVNEAGSMMTLRDGELLNLHGMSIKESAQTRLVSPGNGAAYTTNAAGYAEGATAITIITGTGTITKGSVVTFAGDSNKYIVAADRVGAGVLTLAAPGLQQAIPAAATNITVGAASIRNAAFPRSAIGLAARAPALPDGGDSAVDRFQLTDQRSGMVFEVSIYAVYRKMRAEVTCAWGTATIKKEHVALLLG
;
A
#
# COMPACT_ATOMS: atom_id res chain seq x y z
N MET A 1 -31.30 -5.93 38.86
CA MET A 1 -30.36 -6.74 38.07
C MET A 1 -31.18 -7.69 37.21
N SER A 2 -31.47 -7.33 35.96
CA SER A 2 -32.12 -8.22 35.01
C SER A 2 -31.12 -8.49 33.90
N ALA A 3 -30.72 -9.76 33.77
CA ALA A 3 -29.82 -10.23 32.73
C ALA A 3 -30.56 -10.15 31.38
N TYR A 4 -30.20 -9.17 30.57
CA TYR A 4 -30.63 -9.11 29.18
C TYR A 4 -30.04 -10.32 28.44
N ALA A 5 -30.92 -11.22 27.99
CA ALA A 5 -30.57 -12.52 27.41
C ALA A 5 -30.08 -12.45 25.93
N ASN A 6 -29.57 -11.30 25.49
CA ASN A 6 -28.94 -11.08 24.17
C ASN A 6 -27.72 -10.17 24.31
N THR A 7 -26.79 -10.52 25.20
CA THR A 7 -25.50 -9.84 25.33
C THR A 7 -24.51 -10.38 24.31
N LEU A 8 -23.79 -9.50 23.63
CA LEU A 8 -22.70 -9.79 22.67
C LEU A 8 -21.76 -10.92 23.14
N THR A 9 -21.62 -11.10 24.46
CA THR A 9 -20.89 -12.18 25.12
C THR A 9 -21.18 -13.60 24.60
N ARG A 10 -22.42 -13.91 24.18
CA ARG A 10 -22.74 -15.23 23.59
C ARG A 10 -22.43 -15.33 22.10
N LEU A 11 -22.29 -14.21 21.40
CA LEU A 11 -21.97 -14.10 19.97
C LEU A 11 -20.47 -14.06 19.70
N ILE A 12 -19.64 -13.71 20.69
CA ILE A 12 -18.18 -13.64 20.56
C ILE A 12 -17.56 -14.97 20.06
N PRO A 13 -17.89 -16.15 20.63
CA PRO A 13 -17.30 -17.41 20.14
C PRO A 13 -17.68 -17.74 18.70
N GLU A 14 -18.92 -17.43 18.29
CA GLU A 14 -19.40 -17.67 16.93
C GLU A 14 -18.85 -16.65 15.92
N LEU A 15 -18.62 -15.39 16.33
CA LEU A 15 -17.92 -14.38 15.53
C LEU A 15 -16.49 -14.83 15.18
N TYR A 16 -15.75 -15.39 16.15
CA TYR A 16 -14.42 -15.94 15.91
C TYR A 16 -14.45 -17.22 15.05
N ALA A 17 -15.46 -18.07 15.21
CA ALA A 17 -15.63 -19.28 14.39
C ALA A 17 -16.00 -18.95 12.93
N ALA A 18 -16.88 -17.98 12.69
CA ALA A 18 -17.25 -17.53 11.34
C ALA A 18 -16.11 -16.82 10.61
N LEU A 19 -15.21 -16.14 11.35
CA LEU A 19 -13.99 -15.54 10.82
C LEU A 19 -13.05 -16.58 10.16
N ASP A 20 -13.09 -17.83 10.64
CA ASP A 20 -12.24 -18.94 10.19
C ASP A 20 -12.85 -19.67 8.97
N VAL A 21 -14.18 -19.76 8.89
CA VAL A 21 -14.89 -20.50 7.83
C VAL A 21 -15.01 -19.70 6.53
N VAL A 22 -15.13 -18.37 6.61
CA VAL A 22 -15.28 -17.52 5.42
C VAL A 22 -13.94 -17.36 4.69
N SER A 23 -13.90 -17.87 3.45
CA SER A 23 -12.77 -17.66 2.54
C SER A 23 -12.36 -16.19 2.51
N ARG A 24 -11.05 -15.90 2.48
CA ARG A 24 -10.48 -14.54 2.47
C ARG A 24 -9.43 -14.44 1.38
N GLU A 25 -9.35 -13.27 0.77
CA GLU A 25 -8.29 -12.95 -0.20
C GLU A 25 -6.93 -12.80 0.49
N LEU A 26 -5.86 -12.88 -0.30
CA LEU A 26 -4.49 -12.69 0.20
C LEU A 26 -4.25 -11.21 0.49
N VAL A 27 -3.79 -10.93 1.71
CA VAL A 27 -3.51 -9.60 2.25
C VAL A 27 -2.01 -9.52 2.57
N GLY A 28 -1.25 -8.81 1.74
CA GLY A 28 0.21 -8.70 1.82
C GLY A 28 0.69 -7.28 2.14
N PHE A 29 -0.08 -6.25 1.78
CA PHE A 29 0.28 -4.86 2.00
C PHE A 29 0.04 -4.42 3.45
N ILE A 30 -1.17 -4.59 3.99
CA ILE A 30 -1.53 -4.20 5.37
C ILE A 30 -0.51 -4.65 6.45
N PRO A 31 -0.04 -5.91 6.50
CA PRO A 31 0.94 -6.33 7.51
C PRO A 31 2.34 -5.75 7.29
N SER A 32 2.62 -5.21 6.11
CA SER A 32 3.95 -4.71 5.71
C SER A 32 4.12 -3.21 5.94
N VAL A 33 3.05 -2.50 6.32
CA VAL A 33 3.01 -1.04 6.49
C VAL A 33 3.20 -0.64 7.96
N SER A 34 3.75 0.56 8.20
CA SER A 34 3.82 1.14 9.55
C SER A 34 2.43 1.55 10.02
N ARG A 35 2.11 1.24 11.29
CA ARG A 35 0.82 1.61 11.89
C ARG A 35 1.02 2.79 12.79
N ASN A 36 0.20 3.82 12.61
CA ASN A 36 0.22 4.96 13.50
C ASN A 36 -0.81 4.78 14.63
N THR A 37 -0.32 4.68 15.86
CA THR A 37 -1.12 4.57 17.09
C THR A 37 -1.66 5.92 17.58
N SER A 38 -1.13 7.05 17.09
CA SER A 38 -1.60 8.41 17.45
C SER A 38 -2.83 8.90 16.65
N ALA A 39 -3.36 8.05 15.76
CA ALA A 39 -4.53 8.36 14.94
C ALA A 39 -5.81 8.57 15.76
N GLU A 40 -5.86 8.13 17.02
CA GLU A 40 -7.03 8.27 17.92
C GLU A 40 -7.49 9.73 18.15
N ARG A 41 -6.61 10.73 17.95
CA ARG A 41 -6.92 12.14 18.21
C ARG A 41 -7.35 12.97 17.00
N ALA A 42 -7.34 12.42 15.79
CA ALA A 42 -7.65 13.17 14.56
C ALA A 42 -9.07 12.93 14.07
N ALA A 43 -9.80 14.00 13.77
CA ALA A 43 -11.09 13.94 13.10
C ALA A 43 -10.94 13.41 11.65
N VAL A 44 -12.02 12.87 11.06
CA VAL A 44 -12.03 12.50 9.63
C VAL A 44 -11.75 13.77 8.81
N GLY A 45 -10.77 13.70 7.90
CA GLY A 45 -10.29 14.86 7.15
C GLY A 45 -9.21 15.71 7.84
N GLN A 46 -8.83 15.41 9.08
CA GLN A 46 -7.73 16.09 9.77
C GLN A 46 -6.40 15.38 9.52
N ALA A 47 -5.35 16.16 9.26
CA ALA A 47 -3.99 15.66 9.08
C ALA A 47 -3.36 15.22 10.42
N VAL A 48 -2.96 13.95 10.51
CA VAL A 48 -2.02 13.46 11.52
C VAL A 48 -0.62 13.74 11.01
N VAL A 49 0.06 14.69 11.64
CA VAL A 49 1.38 15.16 11.21
C VAL A 49 2.48 14.40 11.95
N TRP A 50 3.46 13.89 11.22
CA TRP A 50 4.70 13.35 11.76
C TRP A 50 5.90 14.14 11.22
N PRO A 51 6.93 14.42 12.05
CA PRO A 51 8.15 15.06 11.58
C PRO A 51 8.94 14.13 10.67
N VAL A 52 9.14 14.51 9.41
CA VAL A 52 10.09 13.88 8.49
C VAL A 52 11.40 14.64 8.61
N SER A 53 12.46 13.97 9.07
CA SER A 53 13.79 14.58 9.12
C SER A 53 14.26 14.90 7.70
N PRO A 54 14.64 16.17 7.40
CA PRO A 54 15.20 16.51 6.10
C PRO A 54 16.57 15.86 5.90
N VAL A 55 17.00 15.78 4.64
CA VAL A 55 18.37 15.41 4.27
C VAL A 55 19.33 16.48 4.82
N ALA A 56 20.43 16.05 5.47
CA ALA A 56 21.38 16.98 6.06
C ALA A 56 22.15 17.77 4.99
N ASN A 57 22.26 19.09 5.15
CA ASN A 57 23.09 19.93 4.29
C ASN A 57 24.57 19.65 4.58
N MET A 58 25.30 19.15 3.58
CA MET A 58 26.75 18.95 3.65
C MET A 58 27.46 20.25 3.21
N PHE A 59 28.34 20.80 4.04
CA PHE A 59 29.18 21.95 3.67
C PHE A 59 30.66 21.56 3.67
N ASN A 60 31.44 22.19 2.79
CA ASN A 60 32.89 22.03 2.77
C ASN A 60 33.51 22.85 3.91
N VAL A 61 34.33 22.20 4.76
CA VAL A 61 35.08 22.89 5.81
C VAL A 61 36.24 23.66 5.15
N THR A 62 36.05 24.96 4.96
CA THR A 62 37.12 25.87 4.54
C THR A 62 37.66 26.62 5.77
N PRO A 63 38.98 26.81 5.94
CA PRO A 63 39.52 27.52 7.08
C PRO A 63 39.01 28.97 7.13
N ALA A 64 38.28 29.33 8.19
CA ALA A 64 37.73 30.66 8.39
C ALA A 64 37.95 31.11 9.85
N MET A 65 38.10 32.42 10.06
CA MET A 65 38.35 33.04 11.37
C MET A 65 37.08 33.23 12.22
N ALA A 66 35.91 32.89 11.69
CA ALA A 66 34.63 32.97 12.37
C ALA A 66 33.86 31.65 12.19
N VAL A 67 33.12 31.22 13.21
CA VAL A 67 32.23 30.06 13.14
C VAL A 67 31.08 30.40 12.18
N PRO A 68 30.92 29.70 11.05
CA PRO A 68 29.80 29.93 10.15
C PRO A 68 28.47 29.56 10.84
N GLU A 69 27.45 30.38 10.67
CA GLU A 69 26.10 30.11 11.17
C GLU A 69 25.48 28.91 10.42
N PRO A 70 24.89 27.92 11.11
CA PRO A 70 24.24 26.79 10.44
C PRO A 70 23.03 27.28 9.64
N ALA A 71 22.87 26.78 8.42
CA ALA A 71 21.66 27.04 7.63
C ALA A 71 20.43 26.40 8.30
N ASP A 72 19.31 27.12 8.32
CA ASP A 72 18.06 26.64 8.89
C ASP A 72 17.63 25.30 8.27
N ALA A 73 17.39 24.30 9.12
CA ALA A 73 16.79 23.04 8.71
C ALA A 73 15.26 23.17 8.72
N ASN A 74 14.66 23.35 7.54
CA ASN A 74 13.21 23.30 7.42
C ASN A 74 12.73 21.85 7.62
N ILE A 75 12.15 21.56 8.79
CA ILE A 75 11.63 20.21 9.11
C ILE A 75 10.35 20.01 8.29
N GLY A 76 10.39 19.10 7.32
CA GLY A 76 9.21 18.72 6.54
C GLY A 76 8.21 17.97 7.42
N ASN A 77 6.96 18.39 7.40
CA ASN A 77 5.87 17.70 8.07
C ASN A 77 5.20 16.74 7.08
N GLY A 78 5.31 15.43 7.31
CA GLY A 78 4.54 14.43 6.58
C GLY A 78 3.15 14.31 7.23
N SER A 79 2.08 14.50 6.46
CA SER A 79 0.70 14.36 6.96
C SER A 79 0.04 13.10 6.42
N ILE A 80 -0.56 12.30 7.31
CA ILE A 80 -1.52 11.25 6.94
C ILE A 80 -2.91 11.79 7.25
N THR A 81 -3.79 11.87 6.26
CA THR A 81 -5.20 12.24 6.48
C THR A 81 -6.04 10.98 6.54
N ILE A 82 -6.98 10.91 7.49
CA ILE A 82 -8.02 9.86 7.47
C ILE A 82 -9.01 10.24 6.38
N THR A 83 -8.96 9.54 5.25
CA THR A 83 -9.71 9.85 4.03
C THR A 83 -11.06 9.15 3.97
N LYS A 84 -11.18 7.96 4.59
CA LYS A 84 -12.38 7.15 4.53
C LYS A 84 -12.88 6.76 5.92
N SER A 85 -14.20 6.79 6.07
CA SER A 85 -14.94 6.17 7.16
C SER A 85 -16.02 5.31 6.52
N ARG A 86 -15.96 3.99 6.73
CA ARG A 86 -16.86 3.01 6.09
C ARG A 86 -17.41 2.05 7.13
N GLY A 87 -18.63 1.59 6.87
CA GLY A 87 -19.31 0.59 7.66
C GLY A 87 -20.00 -0.42 6.76
N ALA A 88 -19.89 -1.70 7.09
CA ALA A 88 -20.75 -2.74 6.55
C ALA A 88 -21.95 -2.89 7.47
N GLU A 89 -23.16 -2.66 6.96
CA GLU A 89 -24.40 -2.78 7.73
C GLU A 89 -25.18 -4.02 7.33
N PHE A 90 -25.93 -4.55 8.28
CA PHE A 90 -26.95 -5.56 8.04
C PHE A 90 -28.04 -5.45 9.09
N GLY A 91 -29.21 -6.00 8.80
CA GLY A 91 -30.29 -6.01 9.76
C GLY A 91 -31.21 -7.19 9.57
N MET A 92 -31.74 -7.67 10.69
CA MET A 92 -32.68 -8.77 10.73
C MET A 92 -33.93 -8.37 11.52
N THR A 93 -35.09 -8.77 11.00
CA THR A 93 -36.37 -8.64 11.68
C THR A 93 -36.64 -9.84 12.60
N GLY A 94 -37.58 -9.69 13.55
CA GLY A 94 -37.94 -10.77 14.47
C GLY A 94 -38.52 -12.02 13.78
N GLU A 95 -39.26 -11.83 12.68
CA GLU A 95 -39.83 -12.94 11.88
C GLU A 95 -38.74 -13.70 11.12
N GLU A 96 -37.72 -13.00 10.59
CA GLU A 96 -36.57 -13.65 9.94
C GLU A 96 -35.72 -14.44 10.94
N GLN A 97 -35.54 -13.92 12.17
CA GLN A 97 -34.86 -14.67 13.23
C GLN A 97 -35.60 -15.95 13.60
N LEU A 98 -36.94 -15.90 13.69
CA LEU A 98 -37.78 -17.05 13.95
C LEU A 98 -37.80 -18.05 12.77
N GLY A 99 -37.78 -17.56 11.53
CA GLY A 99 -37.66 -18.40 10.33
C GLY A 99 -36.32 -19.13 10.26
N LEU A 100 -35.22 -18.46 10.59
CA LEU A 100 -33.87 -19.06 10.60
C LEU A 100 -33.62 -19.98 11.80
N SER A 101 -34.31 -19.79 12.93
CA SER A 101 -34.21 -20.69 14.08
C SER A 101 -34.84 -22.07 13.82
N HIS A 102 -35.70 -22.19 12.81
CA HIS A 102 -36.23 -23.47 12.33
C HIS A 102 -35.37 -24.08 11.19
N GLY A 103 -34.26 -23.42 10.82
CA GLY A 103 -33.30 -23.84 9.79
C GLY A 103 -31.86 -23.89 10.33
N VAL A 104 -30.89 -23.39 9.54
CA VAL A 104 -29.42 -23.46 9.79
C VAL A 104 -28.97 -22.70 11.06
N GLY A 105 -29.87 -21.95 11.72
CA GLY A 105 -29.58 -21.19 12.93
C GLY A 105 -29.27 -19.72 12.64
N HIS A 106 -29.99 -18.81 13.31
CA HIS A 106 -29.87 -17.37 13.09
C HIS A 106 -28.51 -16.79 13.53
N LEU A 107 -27.85 -17.39 14.52
CA LEU A 107 -26.55 -16.94 15.04
C LEU A 107 -25.42 -17.22 14.04
N THR A 108 -25.45 -18.39 13.38
CA THR A 108 -24.48 -18.77 12.35
C THR A 108 -24.55 -17.85 11.13
N VAL A 109 -25.76 -17.55 10.64
CA VAL A 109 -25.94 -16.62 9.51
C VAL A 109 -25.52 -15.19 9.88
N GLN A 110 -25.75 -14.75 11.13
CA GLN A 110 -25.23 -13.46 11.60
C GLN A 110 -23.70 -13.45 11.64
N GLY A 111 -23.07 -14.53 12.12
CA GLY A 111 -21.62 -14.71 12.10
C GLY A 111 -21.04 -14.61 10.69
N ASP A 112 -21.66 -15.27 9.70
CA ASP A 112 -21.22 -15.23 8.30
C ASP A 112 -21.36 -13.84 7.68
N LEU A 113 -22.46 -13.13 7.95
CA LEU A 113 -22.66 -11.75 7.48
C LEU A 113 -21.62 -10.79 8.07
N PHE A 114 -21.30 -10.94 9.36
CA PHE A 114 -20.22 -10.20 10.01
C PHE A 114 -18.87 -10.49 9.37
N ALA A 115 -18.55 -11.77 9.11
CA ALA A 115 -17.29 -12.17 8.50
C ALA A 115 -17.16 -11.66 7.04
N GLN A 116 -18.26 -11.63 6.27
CA GLN A 116 -18.29 -11.04 4.93
C GLN A 116 -18.11 -9.52 4.97
N GLY A 117 -18.74 -8.83 5.92
CA GLY A 117 -18.55 -7.38 6.12
C GLY A 117 -17.10 -7.02 6.46
N LEU A 118 -16.47 -7.80 7.35
CA LEU A 118 -15.04 -7.66 7.67
C LEU A 118 -14.16 -7.90 6.44
N ARG A 119 -14.46 -8.92 5.63
CA ARG A 119 -13.73 -9.19 4.38
C ARG A 119 -13.80 -8.00 3.42
N ALA A 120 -14.99 -7.43 3.20
CA ALA A 120 -15.17 -6.30 2.29
C ALA A 120 -14.36 -5.07 2.75
N LEU A 121 -14.36 -4.76 4.05
CA LEU A 121 -13.60 -3.65 4.60
C LEU A 121 -12.08 -3.87 4.49
N VAL A 122 -11.59 -5.06 4.85
CA VAL A 122 -10.15 -5.39 4.74
C VAL A 122 -9.70 -5.34 3.28
N ASN A 123 -10.50 -5.84 2.34
CA ASN A 123 -10.19 -5.79 0.92
C ASN A 123 -10.09 -4.35 0.42
N GLU A 124 -11.05 -3.48 0.76
CA GLU A 124 -10.99 -2.06 0.35
C GLU A 124 -9.76 -1.35 0.93
N MET A 125 -9.41 -1.64 2.20
CA MET A 125 -8.20 -1.11 2.83
C MET A 125 -6.93 -1.58 2.12
N GLU A 126 -6.84 -2.85 1.76
CA GLU A 126 -5.71 -3.41 1.02
C GLU A 126 -5.58 -2.77 -0.37
N THR A 127 -6.70 -2.58 -1.08
CA THR A 127 -6.72 -1.87 -2.38
C THR A 127 -6.21 -0.43 -2.22
N ASP A 128 -6.63 0.30 -1.19
CA ASP A 128 -6.17 1.68 -0.97
C ASP A 128 -4.66 1.76 -0.69
N VAL A 129 -4.10 0.81 0.07
CA VAL A 129 -2.65 0.73 0.30
C VAL A 129 -1.93 0.37 -1.01
N ALA A 130 -2.45 -0.58 -1.79
CA ALA A 130 -1.86 -0.99 -3.05
C ALA A 130 -1.87 0.15 -4.08
N ILE A 131 -2.94 0.96 -4.13
CA ILE A 131 -3.01 2.16 -4.98
C ILE A 131 -1.94 3.17 -4.59
N GLU A 132 -1.80 3.49 -3.31
CA GLU A 132 -0.79 4.44 -2.84
C GLU A 132 0.63 3.95 -3.13
N ALA A 133 0.90 2.66 -2.93
CA ALA A 133 2.20 2.05 -3.25
C ALA A 133 2.49 2.12 -4.76
N ALA A 134 1.52 1.79 -5.61
CA ALA A 134 1.67 1.77 -7.06
C ALA A 134 1.88 3.17 -7.68
N LEU A 135 1.27 4.21 -7.11
CA LEU A 135 1.32 5.57 -7.66
C LEU A 135 2.50 6.40 -7.16
N ASN A 136 3.07 6.07 -5.99
CA ASN A 136 4.11 6.89 -5.34
C ASN A 136 5.48 6.18 -5.24
N GLY A 137 5.76 5.22 -6.13
CA GLY A 137 7.09 4.64 -6.24
C GLY A 137 8.12 5.66 -6.75
N SER A 138 9.39 5.45 -6.40
CA SER A 138 10.54 6.21 -6.91
C SER A 138 10.95 5.78 -8.32
N ARG A 139 11.25 4.48 -8.48
CA ARG A 139 11.78 3.85 -9.70
C ARG A 139 11.12 2.50 -9.92
N ALA A 140 11.20 2.02 -11.17
CA ALA A 140 10.66 0.73 -11.56
C ALA A 140 11.74 -0.20 -12.16
N TRP A 141 11.58 -1.51 -11.99
CA TRP A 141 12.35 -2.56 -12.66
C TRP A 141 11.40 -3.54 -13.37
N GLY A 142 11.87 -4.26 -14.39
CA GLY A 142 11.05 -5.23 -15.16
C GLY A 142 10.39 -4.64 -16.40
N THR A 143 9.83 -5.48 -17.27
CA THR A 143 9.21 -5.07 -18.55
C THR A 143 7.69 -5.06 -18.40
N ALA A 144 7.04 -4.02 -18.94
CA ALA A 144 5.59 -3.91 -18.84
C ALA A 144 4.89 -5.03 -19.61
N GLY A 145 3.95 -5.73 -18.97
CA GLY A 145 3.19 -6.83 -19.58
C GLY A 145 3.93 -8.18 -19.60
N THR A 146 5.11 -8.27 -18.96
CA THR A 146 5.77 -9.55 -18.71
C THR A 146 5.70 -9.89 -17.24
N THR A 147 5.04 -10.99 -16.89
CA THR A 147 4.93 -11.44 -15.50
C THR A 147 6.33 -11.66 -14.91
N PRO A 148 6.67 -11.07 -13.75
CA PRO A 148 7.98 -11.23 -13.12
C PRO A 148 8.26 -12.69 -12.77
N PHE A 149 9.54 -13.04 -12.67
CA PHE A 149 10.02 -14.39 -12.35
C PHE A 149 9.65 -15.49 -13.36
N ALA A 150 9.14 -15.14 -14.55
CA ALA A 150 8.78 -16.10 -15.58
C ALA A 150 9.97 -17.01 -15.99
N ILE A 151 9.67 -18.27 -16.29
CA ILE A 151 10.67 -19.27 -16.71
C ILE A 151 11.11 -18.95 -18.15
N GLY A 152 12.21 -18.21 -18.28
CA GLY A 152 12.92 -17.88 -19.52
C GLY A 152 14.43 -17.98 -19.33
N ALA A 153 15.23 -17.42 -20.27
CA ALA A 153 16.68 -17.65 -20.44
C ALA A 153 17.58 -17.51 -19.20
N ASN A 154 17.07 -17.04 -18.07
CA ASN A 154 17.71 -17.26 -16.80
C ASN A 154 16.66 -17.52 -15.71
N GLN A 155 16.86 -18.56 -14.92
CA GLN A 155 16.11 -18.95 -13.72
C GLN A 155 16.33 -17.90 -12.60
N ASN A 156 15.91 -16.67 -12.84
CA ASN A 156 16.47 -15.52 -12.15
C ASN A 156 15.57 -15.04 -11.03
N LEU A 157 15.95 -15.43 -9.81
CA LEU A 157 15.69 -14.67 -8.59
C LEU A 157 16.25 -13.21 -8.68
N GLY A 158 17.02 -12.91 -9.73
CA GLY A 158 17.66 -11.62 -10.00
C GLY A 158 16.73 -10.41 -10.06
N ASP A 159 15.45 -10.56 -10.42
CA ASP A 159 14.51 -9.43 -10.41
C ASP A 159 14.33 -8.84 -9.01
N SER A 160 14.28 -9.70 -7.99
CA SER A 160 14.22 -9.25 -6.60
C SER A 160 15.53 -8.58 -6.14
N ALA A 161 16.69 -9.03 -6.66
CA ALA A 161 17.97 -8.40 -6.39
C ALA A 161 18.09 -7.01 -7.03
N GLN A 162 17.53 -6.80 -8.22
CA GLN A 162 17.53 -5.49 -8.88
C GLN A 162 16.59 -4.49 -8.18
N VAL A 163 15.44 -4.95 -7.70
CA VAL A 163 14.54 -4.12 -6.88
C VAL A 163 15.21 -3.75 -5.55
N ARG A 164 15.91 -4.70 -4.92
CA ARG A 164 16.72 -4.41 -3.74
C ARG A 164 17.81 -3.37 -4.03
N LYS A 165 18.51 -3.48 -5.17
CA LYS A 165 19.52 -2.51 -5.58
C LYS A 165 18.94 -1.10 -5.63
N ILE A 166 17.74 -0.92 -6.19
CA ILE A 166 17.06 0.39 -6.21
C ILE A 166 16.84 0.92 -4.78
N LEU A 167 16.42 0.07 -3.84
CA LEU A 167 16.23 0.48 -2.45
C LEU A 167 17.56 0.82 -1.75
N ASP A 168 18.62 0.05 -2.03
CA ASP A 168 19.96 0.28 -1.48
C ASP A 168 20.58 1.59 -2.04
N ASP A 169 20.45 1.82 -3.35
CA ASP A 169 20.91 3.05 -4.03
C ASP A 169 20.18 4.29 -3.50
N ASN A 170 18.89 4.14 -3.13
CA ASN A 170 18.10 5.22 -2.55
C ASN A 170 18.31 5.40 -1.03
N GLY A 171 19.13 4.55 -0.38
CA GLY A 171 19.44 4.65 1.05
C GLY A 171 18.33 4.16 1.99
N ALA A 172 17.43 3.28 1.53
CA ALA A 172 16.37 2.75 2.38
C ALA A 172 16.92 1.90 3.54
N PRO A 173 16.29 1.90 4.73
CA PRO A 173 16.66 1.03 5.84
C PRO A 173 16.79 -0.44 5.41
N LEU A 174 17.84 -1.12 5.85
CA LEU A 174 18.14 -2.51 5.49
C LEU A 174 17.20 -3.53 6.16
N THR A 175 16.44 -3.11 7.18
CA THR A 175 15.53 -3.96 7.96
C THR A 175 14.08 -3.80 7.52
N ASP A 176 13.25 -4.81 7.79
CA ASP A 176 11.79 -4.82 7.55
C ASP A 176 11.36 -4.45 6.13
N ARG A 177 12.13 -4.89 5.12
CA ARG A 177 11.76 -4.74 3.72
C ARG A 177 10.78 -5.83 3.31
N SER A 178 9.67 -5.43 2.71
CA SER A 178 8.69 -6.33 2.15
C SER A 178 8.57 -6.10 0.64
N LEU A 179 8.49 -7.18 -0.13
CA LEU A 179 8.16 -7.15 -1.55
C LEU A 179 6.79 -7.80 -1.71
N VAL A 180 5.78 -7.01 -2.07
CA VAL A 180 4.41 -7.49 -2.29
C VAL A 180 4.17 -7.67 -3.78
N ILE A 181 3.82 -8.90 -4.16
CA ILE A 181 3.65 -9.33 -5.55
C ILE A 181 2.23 -9.82 -5.84
N ASP A 182 1.88 -9.83 -7.12
CA ASP A 182 0.64 -10.41 -7.62
C ASP A 182 0.68 -11.95 -7.61
N THR A 183 -0.48 -12.57 -7.70
CA THR A 183 -0.61 -14.03 -7.66
C THR A 183 0.03 -14.72 -8.87
N SER A 184 0.17 -14.04 -10.02
CA SER A 184 0.82 -14.62 -11.19
C SER A 184 2.34 -14.65 -11.03
N ALA A 185 2.95 -13.57 -10.53
CA ALA A 185 4.36 -13.59 -10.12
C ALA A 185 4.62 -14.60 -9.00
N GLY A 186 3.69 -14.75 -8.06
CA GLY A 186 3.74 -15.75 -7.01
C GLY A 186 3.76 -17.19 -7.53
N ALA A 187 2.91 -17.51 -8.51
CA ALA A 187 2.92 -18.81 -9.19
C ALA A 187 4.27 -19.08 -9.85
N ASN A 188 4.82 -18.11 -10.59
CA ASN A 188 6.13 -18.23 -11.21
C ASN A 188 7.25 -18.46 -10.19
N LEU A 189 7.23 -17.74 -9.06
CA LEU A 189 8.21 -17.89 -7.98
C LEU A 189 8.18 -19.30 -7.38
N ARG A 190 6.99 -19.87 -7.18
CA ARG A 190 6.82 -21.25 -6.67
C ARG A 190 7.31 -22.31 -7.67
N THR A 191 7.25 -22.02 -8.97
CA THR A 191 7.76 -22.93 -10.02
C THR A 191 9.28 -22.86 -10.21
N GLN A 192 9.98 -21.93 -9.55
CA GLN A 192 11.43 -21.84 -9.70
C GLN A 192 12.15 -23.07 -9.11
N TYR A 193 12.85 -23.77 -9.99
CA TYR A 193 13.44 -25.09 -9.77
C TYR A 193 14.40 -25.14 -8.55
N ASN A 194 15.18 -24.09 -8.32
CA ASN A 194 16.18 -24.02 -7.23
C ASN A 194 15.57 -23.95 -5.82
N LEU A 195 14.33 -23.45 -5.69
CA LEU A 195 13.65 -23.35 -4.39
C LEU A 195 12.94 -24.64 -3.98
N THR A 196 12.68 -25.53 -4.95
CA THR A 196 11.99 -26.82 -4.71
C THR A 196 12.94 -27.95 -4.31
N ARG A 197 14.26 -27.76 -4.42
CA ARG A 197 15.25 -28.75 -4.00
C ARG A 197 15.72 -28.48 -2.57
N VAL A 198 15.42 -29.42 -1.67
CA VAL A 198 15.72 -29.35 -0.23
C VAL A 198 17.22 -29.19 0.08
N ASN A 199 18.10 -29.66 -0.82
CA ASN A 199 19.55 -29.55 -0.67
C ASN A 199 20.08 -28.12 -0.88
N GLU A 200 19.37 -27.28 -1.65
CA GLU A 200 19.78 -25.91 -2.00
C GLU A 200 18.97 -24.85 -1.22
N ALA A 201 17.74 -25.18 -0.78
CA ALA A 201 16.88 -24.28 -0.01
C ALA A 201 17.26 -24.15 1.48
N GLY A 202 18.12 -25.03 2.01
CA GLY A 202 18.72 -24.93 3.35
C GLY A 202 17.76 -25.05 4.56
N SER A 203 16.45 -24.98 4.36
CA SER A 203 15.41 -25.26 5.37
C SER A 203 14.05 -25.53 4.71
N MET A 204 13.14 -26.20 5.43
CA MET A 204 11.75 -26.36 4.98
C MET A 204 11.05 -25.00 5.00
N MET A 205 10.46 -24.58 3.87
CA MET A 205 9.69 -23.34 3.69
C MET A 205 8.88 -22.97 4.94
N THR A 206 9.22 -21.86 5.57
CA THR A 206 8.45 -21.29 6.68
C THR A 206 7.24 -20.54 6.14
N LEU A 207 6.18 -21.28 5.79
CA LEU A 207 4.83 -20.78 5.52
C LEU A 207 4.16 -20.11 6.74
N ARG A 208 4.90 -19.85 7.83
CA ARG A 208 4.34 -19.66 9.17
C ARG A 208 3.73 -18.27 9.38
N ASP A 209 4.06 -17.28 8.56
CA ASP A 209 3.60 -15.89 8.72
C ASP A 209 2.96 -15.27 7.46
N GLY A 210 2.54 -16.10 6.48
CA GLY A 210 2.00 -15.61 5.21
C GLY A 210 3.03 -14.96 4.28
N GLU A 211 4.31 -15.07 4.61
CA GLU A 211 5.40 -14.85 3.68
C GLU A 211 5.60 -16.07 2.79
N LEU A 212 5.81 -15.85 1.50
CA LEU A 212 6.19 -16.91 0.57
C LEU A 212 7.63 -17.35 0.81
N LEU A 213 8.52 -16.37 0.91
CA LEU A 213 9.95 -16.58 1.00
C LEU A 213 10.60 -15.28 1.48
N ASN A 214 11.63 -15.40 2.33
CA ASN A 214 12.56 -14.31 2.54
C ASN A 214 13.71 -14.46 1.54
N LEU A 215 13.76 -13.56 0.56
CA LEU A 215 14.75 -13.58 -0.50
C LEU A 215 15.52 -12.27 -0.53
N HIS A 216 16.86 -12.37 -0.49
CA HIS A 216 17.75 -11.22 -0.44
C HIS A 216 17.38 -10.21 0.67
N GLY A 217 16.98 -10.69 1.85
CA GLY A 217 16.63 -9.83 2.98
C GLY A 217 15.33 -9.05 2.83
N MET A 218 14.47 -9.44 1.89
CA MET A 218 13.11 -8.94 1.74
C MET A 218 12.11 -10.06 1.96
N SER A 219 11.11 -9.83 2.80
CA SER A 219 9.99 -10.76 2.98
C SER A 219 9.03 -10.62 1.79
N ILE A 220 8.93 -11.67 0.97
CA ILE A 220 8.04 -11.69 -0.19
C ILE A 220 6.65 -12.12 0.27
N LYS A 221 5.64 -11.31 -0.06
CA LYS A 221 4.23 -11.59 0.25
C LYS A 221 3.38 -11.46 -1.00
N GLU A 222 2.29 -12.19 -1.08
CA GLU A 222 1.33 -12.09 -2.18
C GLU A 222 0.14 -11.21 -1.76
N SER A 223 -0.39 -10.45 -2.71
CA SER A 223 -1.66 -9.75 -2.57
C SER A 223 -2.49 -9.90 -3.84
N ALA A 224 -3.78 -10.17 -3.66
CA ALA A 224 -4.74 -10.24 -4.77
C ALA A 224 -5.15 -8.84 -5.27
N GLN A 225 -4.79 -7.78 -4.54
CA GLN A 225 -5.21 -6.40 -4.80
C GLN A 225 -4.12 -5.57 -5.50
N THR A 226 -3.10 -6.22 -6.08
CA THR A 226 -2.10 -5.55 -6.91
C THR A 226 -2.76 -4.91 -8.14
N ARG A 227 -2.30 -3.70 -8.49
CA ARG A 227 -3.03 -2.84 -9.45
C ARG A 227 -2.36 -2.81 -10.82
N LEU A 228 -3.18 -2.94 -11.86
CA LEU A 228 -2.83 -2.55 -13.22
C LEU A 228 -2.89 -1.02 -13.33
N VAL A 229 -1.74 -0.40 -13.62
CA VAL A 229 -1.67 1.04 -13.91
C VAL A 229 -1.56 1.22 -15.42
N SER A 230 -2.58 1.81 -16.03
CA SER A 230 -2.51 2.21 -17.44
C SER A 230 -1.76 3.54 -17.55
N PRO A 231 -0.76 3.64 -18.43
CA PRO A 231 -0.27 4.93 -18.86
C PRO A 231 -1.42 5.68 -19.54
N GLY A 232 -1.40 7.01 -19.45
CA GLY A 232 -2.27 7.81 -20.29
C GLY A 232 -1.89 7.67 -21.78
N ASN A 233 -2.68 8.29 -22.66
CA ASN A 233 -2.53 8.27 -24.11
C ASN A 233 -1.40 9.19 -24.63
N GLY A 234 -0.36 9.36 -23.82
CA GLY A 234 0.75 10.25 -24.07
C GLY A 234 1.72 9.75 -25.14
N ALA A 235 2.04 10.56 -26.15
CA ALA A 235 2.97 10.19 -27.22
C ALA A 235 3.85 11.35 -27.69
N ALA A 236 4.98 11.00 -28.31
CA ALA A 236 5.91 11.92 -28.98
C ALA A 236 6.46 13.06 -28.10
N TYR A 237 6.73 12.75 -26.83
CA TYR A 237 7.32 13.70 -25.89
C TYR A 237 8.84 13.82 -26.09
N THR A 238 9.34 15.06 -26.06
CA THR A 238 10.79 15.35 -26.08
C THR A 238 11.12 16.41 -25.03
N THR A 239 12.27 16.24 -24.38
CA THR A 239 12.81 17.24 -23.45
C THR A 239 13.27 18.48 -24.22
N ASN A 240 13.38 19.61 -23.52
CA ASN A 240 14.06 20.77 -24.07
C ASN A 240 15.58 20.50 -24.23
N ALA A 241 16.27 21.36 -24.97
CA ALA A 241 17.72 21.28 -25.15
C ALA A 241 18.53 21.93 -23.99
N ALA A 242 17.93 22.16 -22.81
CA ALA A 242 18.63 22.83 -21.71
C ALA A 242 19.63 21.89 -20.99
N GLY A 243 19.43 20.58 -21.09
CA GLY A 243 20.16 19.59 -20.29
C GLY A 243 19.68 19.57 -18.84
N TYR A 244 19.70 18.40 -18.22
CA TYR A 244 19.27 18.21 -16.84
C TYR A 244 20.33 17.44 -16.07
N ALA A 245 20.71 17.95 -14.90
CA ALA A 245 21.63 17.26 -14.01
C ALA A 245 20.97 16.06 -13.32
N GLU A 246 21.81 15.16 -12.80
CA GLU A 246 21.37 14.10 -11.88
C GLU A 246 20.64 14.72 -10.67
N GLY A 247 19.57 14.06 -10.22
CA GLY A 247 18.68 14.52 -9.16
C GLY A 247 17.57 15.48 -9.61
N ALA A 248 17.55 15.92 -10.88
CA ALA A 248 16.48 16.80 -11.35
C ALA A 248 15.12 16.07 -11.34
N THR A 249 14.14 16.66 -10.66
CA THR A 249 12.76 16.16 -10.59
C THR A 249 11.84 16.89 -11.56
N ALA A 250 12.16 18.13 -11.95
CA ALA A 250 11.39 18.93 -12.89
C ALA A 250 12.08 18.95 -14.25
N ILE A 251 11.46 18.29 -15.24
CA ILE A 251 11.97 18.21 -16.60
C ILE A 251 10.99 18.93 -17.52
N THR A 252 11.46 19.95 -18.24
CA THR A 252 10.61 20.65 -19.19
C THR A 252 10.57 19.90 -20.52
N ILE A 253 9.35 19.74 -21.03
CA ILE A 253 9.01 19.01 -22.22
C ILE A 253 8.42 19.99 -23.24
N ILE A 254 8.92 19.94 -24.47
CA ILE A 254 8.61 20.92 -25.52
C ILE A 254 7.58 20.42 -26.53
N THR A 255 7.44 19.10 -26.71
CA THR A 255 6.50 18.49 -27.65
C THR A 255 5.73 17.36 -26.99
N GLY A 256 4.62 16.94 -27.61
CA GLY A 256 3.90 15.73 -27.24
C GLY A 256 2.39 15.95 -27.13
N THR A 257 1.64 14.87 -27.36
CA THR A 257 0.18 14.88 -27.34
C THR A 257 -0.35 13.93 -26.26
N GLY A 258 -1.61 14.15 -25.86
CA GLY A 258 -2.27 13.30 -24.86
C GLY A 258 -1.88 13.63 -23.43
N THR A 259 -2.19 12.69 -22.53
CA THR A 259 -1.96 12.82 -21.09
C THR A 259 -0.99 11.75 -20.62
N ILE A 260 -0.05 12.11 -19.76
CA ILE A 260 0.74 11.18 -18.95
C ILE A 260 0.11 11.20 -17.55
N THR A 261 -0.37 10.05 -17.08
CA THR A 261 -1.00 9.93 -15.77
C THR A 261 0.04 9.70 -14.67
N LYS A 262 -0.25 10.14 -13.45
CA LYS A 262 0.54 9.87 -12.25
C LYS A 262 0.75 8.36 -12.09
N GLY A 263 1.96 7.96 -11.69
CA GLY A 263 2.33 6.55 -11.57
C GLY A 263 2.76 5.89 -12.90
N SER A 264 2.66 6.61 -14.03
CA SER A 264 3.21 6.15 -15.30
C SER A 264 4.73 5.99 -15.22
N VAL A 265 5.25 5.01 -15.96
CA VAL A 265 6.70 4.82 -16.09
C VAL A 265 7.18 5.55 -17.32
N VAL A 266 8.24 6.32 -17.19
CA VAL A 266 8.91 7.00 -18.30
C VAL A 266 10.37 6.59 -18.36
N THR A 267 10.89 6.45 -19.58
CA THR A 267 12.32 6.27 -19.85
C THR A 267 12.79 7.38 -20.79
N PHE A 268 14.04 7.77 -20.64
CA PHE A 268 14.68 8.76 -21.50
C PHE A 268 15.62 8.04 -22.47
N ALA A 269 15.67 8.51 -23.72
CA ALA A 269 16.60 7.98 -24.70
C ALA A 269 18.05 8.14 -24.21
N GLY A 270 18.80 7.03 -24.19
CA GLY A 270 20.17 6.99 -23.67
C GLY A 270 20.29 6.65 -22.18
N ASP A 271 19.17 6.43 -21.48
CA ASP A 271 19.12 5.95 -20.10
C ASP A 271 18.31 4.64 -20.01
N SER A 272 18.83 3.69 -19.24
CA SER A 272 18.18 2.39 -18.98
C SER A 272 17.27 2.41 -17.75
N ASN A 273 17.35 3.47 -16.95
CA ASN A 273 16.55 3.64 -15.75
C ASN A 273 15.09 4.00 -16.08
N LYS A 274 14.17 3.46 -15.28
CA LYS A 274 12.74 3.69 -15.38
C LYS A 274 12.29 4.56 -14.21
N TYR A 275 11.72 5.72 -14.54
CA TYR A 275 11.29 6.73 -13.58
C TYR A 275 9.77 6.76 -13.48
N ILE A 276 9.25 7.15 -12.32
CA ILE A 276 7.81 7.24 -12.07
C ILE A 276 7.39 8.72 -12.08
N VAL A 277 6.27 8.98 -12.73
CA VAL A 277 5.71 10.33 -12.86
C VAL A 277 4.92 10.69 -11.60
N ALA A 278 5.27 11.82 -10.97
CA ALA A 278 4.70 12.25 -9.69
C ALA A 278 3.36 12.99 -9.81
N ALA A 279 3.06 13.59 -10.97
CA ALA A 279 1.82 14.33 -11.22
C ALA A 279 1.38 14.20 -12.68
N ASP A 280 0.07 14.29 -12.92
CA ASP A 280 -0.48 14.24 -14.27
C ASP A 280 0.09 15.37 -15.15
N ARG A 281 0.40 15.04 -16.40
CA ARG A 281 0.89 16.00 -17.38
C ARG A 281 0.07 15.90 -18.66
N VAL A 282 -0.40 17.04 -19.15
CA VAL A 282 -1.07 17.17 -20.45
C VAL A 282 -0.22 18.05 -21.35
N GLY A 283 0.21 17.52 -22.49
CA GLY A 283 1.00 18.26 -23.49
C GLY A 283 2.33 18.84 -22.97
N ALA A 284 2.88 19.82 -23.71
CA ALA A 284 4.17 20.44 -23.43
C ALA A 284 4.16 21.27 -22.13
N GLY A 285 5.19 21.13 -21.29
CA GLY A 285 5.33 21.80 -20.00
C GLY A 285 6.25 21.03 -19.04
N VAL A 286 6.12 21.25 -17.72
CA VAL A 286 6.99 20.62 -16.73
C VAL A 286 6.46 19.24 -16.34
N LEU A 287 7.23 18.19 -16.62
CA LEU A 287 7.03 16.85 -16.10
C LEU A 287 7.78 16.72 -14.78
N THR A 288 7.04 16.36 -13.73
CA THR A 288 7.61 16.11 -12.40
C THR A 288 7.82 14.61 -12.18
N LEU A 289 9.05 14.19 -11.97
CA LEU A 289 9.42 12.84 -11.57
C LEU A 289 9.34 12.65 -10.05
N ALA A 290 9.12 11.41 -9.62
CA ALA A 290 9.23 11.03 -8.21
C ALA A 290 10.68 11.15 -7.73
N ALA A 291 10.87 11.50 -6.45
CA ALA A 291 12.18 11.50 -5.81
C ALA A 291 12.79 10.08 -5.84
N PRO A 292 14.11 9.92 -6.07
CA PRO A 292 15.18 10.92 -6.06
C PRO A 292 15.42 11.70 -7.38
N GLY A 293 14.53 11.60 -8.38
CA GLY A 293 14.72 12.27 -9.67
C GLY A 293 15.65 11.50 -10.62
N LEU A 294 16.20 12.18 -11.62
CA LEU A 294 17.08 11.58 -12.63
C LEU A 294 18.33 10.93 -11.99
N GLN A 295 18.67 9.73 -12.43
CA GLN A 295 19.90 9.01 -12.02
C GLN A 295 21.04 9.22 -13.01
N GLN A 296 20.71 9.65 -14.24
CA GLN A 296 21.67 9.99 -15.27
C GLN A 296 21.33 11.37 -15.82
N ALA A 297 22.35 12.21 -15.96
CA ALA A 297 22.17 13.53 -16.56
C ALA A 297 21.68 13.40 -18.00
N ILE A 298 20.71 14.22 -18.37
CA ILE A 298 20.26 14.36 -19.75
C ILE A 298 21.16 15.41 -20.41
N PRO A 299 21.82 15.10 -21.54
CA PRO A 299 22.65 16.07 -22.24
C PRO A 299 21.82 17.27 -22.72
N ALA A 300 22.48 18.38 -23.03
CA ALA A 300 21.85 19.59 -23.58
C ALA A 300 21.39 19.39 -25.05
N ALA A 301 20.51 18.42 -25.26
CA ALA A 301 19.91 18.05 -26.54
C ALA A 301 18.49 17.53 -26.28
N ALA A 302 17.62 17.66 -27.27
CA ALA A 302 16.28 17.10 -27.17
C ALA A 302 16.36 15.57 -27.08
N THR A 303 15.96 15.01 -25.95
CA THR A 303 15.90 13.57 -25.72
C THR A 303 14.46 13.08 -25.78
N ASN A 304 14.26 11.99 -26.52
CA ASN A 304 12.96 11.37 -26.63
C ASN A 304 12.57 10.73 -25.29
N ILE A 305 11.31 10.91 -24.91
CA ILE A 305 10.71 10.32 -23.72
C ILE A 305 9.76 9.22 -24.18
N THR A 306 9.98 8.02 -23.68
CA THR A 306 9.11 6.87 -23.93
C THR A 306 8.25 6.62 -22.71
N VAL A 307 6.93 6.62 -22.90
CA VAL A 307 5.97 6.23 -21.86
C VAL A 307 5.82 4.70 -21.92
N GLY A 308 6.05 4.04 -20.79
CA GLY A 308 5.91 2.58 -20.67
C GLY A 308 4.44 2.15 -20.77
N ALA A 309 4.20 0.93 -21.27
CA ALA A 309 2.86 0.36 -21.41
C ALA A 309 2.17 0.07 -20.05
N ALA A 310 0.89 -0.29 -20.12
CA ALA A 310 0.13 -0.74 -18.95
C ALA A 310 0.84 -1.94 -18.30
N SER A 311 0.96 -1.90 -16.98
CA SER A 311 1.70 -2.91 -16.21
C SER A 311 1.15 -3.08 -14.81
N ILE A 312 1.24 -4.30 -14.30
CA ILE A 312 0.90 -4.61 -12.91
C ILE A 312 2.02 -4.08 -12.02
N ARG A 313 1.65 -3.43 -10.91
CA ARG A 313 2.60 -2.80 -9.99
C ARG A 313 2.77 -3.64 -8.74
N ASN A 314 3.82 -4.46 -8.76
CA ASN A 314 4.35 -5.09 -7.56
C ASN A 314 5.25 -4.08 -6.84
N ALA A 315 5.19 -3.99 -5.52
CA ALA A 315 5.88 -2.92 -4.78
C ALA A 315 6.79 -3.49 -3.70
N ALA A 316 8.02 -2.99 -3.64
CA ALA A 316 8.97 -3.23 -2.57
C ALA A 316 9.15 -1.97 -1.74
N PHE A 317 9.04 -2.11 -0.42
CA PHE A 317 9.19 -0.99 0.50
C PHE A 317 9.59 -1.48 1.90
N PRO A 318 10.35 -0.66 2.66
CA PRO A 318 10.50 -0.88 4.10
C PRO A 318 9.23 -0.46 4.83
N ARG A 319 8.98 -1.08 5.98
CA ARG A 319 7.78 -0.80 6.80
C ARG A 319 7.51 0.67 7.07
N SER A 320 8.56 1.48 7.20
CA SER A 320 8.47 2.92 7.49
C SER A 320 8.12 3.80 6.28
N ALA A 321 8.13 3.28 5.05
CA ALA A 321 7.89 4.09 3.85
C ALA A 321 6.41 4.43 3.64
N ILE A 322 5.51 3.52 4.04
CA ILE A 322 4.07 3.70 3.96
C ILE A 322 3.53 3.71 5.39
N GLY A 323 2.59 4.63 5.64
CA GLY A 323 1.84 4.69 6.89
C GLY A 323 0.37 4.36 6.66
N LEU A 324 -0.18 3.50 7.52
CA LEU A 324 -1.60 3.24 7.64
C LEU A 324 -2.07 3.77 9.00
N ALA A 325 -2.99 4.72 8.97
CA ALA A 325 -3.71 5.18 10.15
C ALA A 325 -5.12 4.59 10.10
N ALA A 326 -5.54 3.90 11.15
CA ALA A 326 -6.88 3.36 11.26
C ALA A 326 -7.41 3.50 12.68
N ARG A 327 -8.70 3.75 12.81
CA ARG A 327 -9.41 3.88 14.09
C ARG A 327 -10.89 3.58 13.95
N ALA A 328 -11.55 3.40 15.08
CA ALA A 328 -13.00 3.49 15.18
C ALA A 328 -13.51 4.89 14.79
N PRO A 329 -14.61 5.01 14.02
CA PRO A 329 -15.22 6.31 13.70
C PRO A 329 -15.55 7.14 14.95
N ALA A 330 -15.48 8.47 14.84
CA ALA A 330 -15.82 9.35 15.97
C ALA A 330 -17.33 9.38 16.25
N LEU A 331 -17.67 9.48 17.52
CA LEU A 331 -19.04 9.66 18.01
C LEU A 331 -19.30 11.12 18.36
N PRO A 332 -20.55 11.60 18.20
CA PRO A 332 -20.93 12.94 18.66
C PRO A 332 -20.94 13.02 20.20
N ASP A 333 -20.66 14.21 20.74
CA ASP A 333 -20.78 14.50 22.17
C ASP A 333 -22.25 14.38 22.60
N GLY A 334 -22.57 13.24 23.24
CA GLY A 334 -23.95 12.80 23.52
C GLY A 334 -24.18 11.33 23.23
N GLY A 335 -23.25 10.69 22.51
CA GLY A 335 -23.36 9.29 22.11
C GLY A 335 -24.40 9.08 20.99
N ASP A 336 -24.56 7.82 20.60
CA ASP A 336 -25.61 7.38 19.69
C ASP A 336 -26.45 6.30 20.38
N SER A 337 -27.65 6.06 19.86
CA SER A 337 -28.66 5.07 20.26
C SER A 337 -28.21 3.59 20.16
N ALA A 338 -26.91 3.32 20.11
CA ALA A 338 -26.35 1.98 20.11
C ALA A 338 -26.68 1.27 21.42
N VAL A 339 -27.21 0.06 21.31
CA VAL A 339 -27.52 -0.82 22.45
C VAL A 339 -26.25 -1.43 23.03
N ASP A 340 -25.29 -1.78 22.15
CA ASP A 340 -24.02 -2.37 22.55
C ASP A 340 -22.93 -2.12 21.50
N ARG A 341 -21.67 -2.07 21.94
CA ARG A 341 -20.48 -1.82 21.13
C ARG A 341 -19.32 -2.69 21.57
N PHE A 342 -18.61 -3.28 20.61
CA PHE A 342 -17.46 -4.14 20.88
C PHE A 342 -16.35 -3.90 19.87
N GLN A 343 -15.10 -3.86 20.35
CA GLN A 343 -13.92 -3.79 19.48
C GLN A 343 -13.45 -5.20 19.13
N LEU A 344 -13.52 -5.54 17.84
CA LEU A 344 -13.07 -6.82 17.32
C LEU A 344 -11.70 -6.64 16.65
N THR A 345 -10.69 -7.36 17.13
CA THR A 345 -9.37 -7.40 16.51
C THR A 345 -9.29 -8.59 15.55
N ASP A 346 -9.02 -8.32 14.27
CA ASP A 346 -8.74 -9.38 13.30
C ASP A 346 -7.31 -9.88 13.45
N GLN A 347 -7.11 -11.17 13.76
CA GLN A 347 -5.78 -11.71 14.06
C GLN A 347 -4.86 -11.76 12.83
N ARG A 348 -5.42 -11.87 11.62
CA ARG A 348 -4.63 -12.01 10.38
C ARG A 348 -4.19 -10.66 9.81
N SER A 349 -5.09 -9.68 9.73
CA SER A 349 -4.71 -8.31 9.35
C SER A 349 -4.16 -7.51 10.52
N GLY A 350 -4.40 -7.92 11.77
CA GLY A 350 -4.07 -7.17 12.98
C GLY A 350 -4.87 -5.88 13.16
N MET A 351 -5.92 -5.65 12.36
CA MET A 351 -6.72 -4.42 12.38
C MET A 351 -7.84 -4.51 13.41
N VAL A 352 -8.21 -3.36 13.99
CA VAL A 352 -9.30 -3.26 14.97
C VAL A 352 -10.52 -2.66 14.31
N PHE A 353 -11.66 -3.33 14.45
CA PHE A 353 -12.96 -2.91 13.93
C PHE A 353 -13.92 -2.66 15.10
N GLU A 354 -14.82 -1.69 14.95
CA GLU A 354 -15.90 -1.48 15.92
C GLU A 354 -17.18 -2.13 15.40
N VAL A 355 -17.74 -3.03 16.21
CA VAL A 355 -19.05 -3.65 15.98
C VAL A 355 -20.06 -2.93 16.85
N SER A 356 -21.09 -2.35 16.23
CA SER A 356 -22.19 -1.65 16.92
C SER A 356 -23.53 -2.28 16.59
N ILE A 357 -24.41 -2.39 17.58
CA ILE A 357 -25.77 -2.91 17.42
C ILE A 357 -26.79 -1.85 17.84
N TYR A 358 -27.80 -1.63 17.01
CA TYR A 358 -28.92 -0.71 17.25
C TYR A 358 -30.24 -1.50 17.25
N ALA A 359 -31.03 -1.31 18.29
CA ALA A 359 -32.40 -1.80 18.34
C ALA A 359 -33.34 -0.74 17.77
N VAL A 360 -34.11 -1.12 16.75
CA VAL A 360 -35.12 -0.30 16.10
C VAL A 360 -36.45 -1.07 16.12
N TYR A 361 -37.58 -0.43 15.78
CA TYR A 361 -38.90 -1.05 15.87
C TYR A 361 -38.96 -2.41 15.15
N ARG A 362 -39.03 -3.49 15.94
CA ARG A 362 -39.05 -4.91 15.50
C ARG A 362 -37.88 -5.34 14.59
N LYS A 363 -36.76 -4.61 14.60
CA LYS A 363 -35.58 -4.89 13.78
C LYS A 363 -34.29 -4.59 14.55
N MET A 364 -33.31 -5.47 14.43
CA MET A 364 -31.95 -5.20 14.90
C MET A 364 -31.09 -4.79 13.69
N ARG A 365 -30.40 -3.66 13.78
CA ARG A 365 -29.36 -3.22 12.83
C ARG A 365 -28.01 -3.45 13.50
N ALA A 366 -27.11 -4.15 12.83
CA ALA A 366 -25.74 -4.30 13.26
C ALA A 366 -24.81 -3.75 12.18
N GLU A 367 -23.73 -3.14 12.61
CA GLU A 367 -22.73 -2.57 11.71
C GLU A 367 -21.32 -2.89 12.20
N VAL A 368 -20.41 -3.11 11.25
CA VAL A 368 -18.97 -3.18 11.47
C VAL A 368 -18.37 -1.96 10.81
N THR A 369 -17.63 -1.15 11.58
CA THR A 369 -17.13 0.13 11.09
C THR A 369 -15.63 0.31 11.34
N CYS A 370 -14.98 1.01 10.42
CA CYS A 370 -13.58 1.43 10.53
C CYS A 370 -13.36 2.71 9.72
N ALA A 371 -12.54 3.61 10.25
CA ALA A 371 -12.05 4.78 9.54
C ALA A 371 -10.54 4.63 9.31
N TRP A 372 -10.09 4.83 8.08
CA TRP A 372 -8.68 4.68 7.71
C TRP A 372 -8.20 5.73 6.72
N GLY A 373 -6.88 5.87 6.66
CA GLY A 373 -6.15 6.66 5.69
C GLY A 373 -4.76 6.10 5.46
N THR A 374 -4.29 6.19 4.22
CA THR A 374 -2.99 5.72 3.77
C THR A 374 -2.20 6.88 3.18
N ALA A 375 -0.90 6.92 3.46
CA ALA A 375 -0.01 7.82 2.75
C ALA A 375 1.41 7.23 2.66
N THR A 376 2.07 7.49 1.54
CA THR A 376 3.50 7.22 1.38
C THR A 376 4.30 8.36 2.02
N ILE A 377 4.94 8.07 3.15
CA ILE A 377 5.74 9.03 3.93
C ILE A 377 7.06 9.32 3.22
N LYS A 378 7.70 8.28 2.66
CA LYS A 378 8.98 8.35 1.96
C LYS A 378 8.87 7.68 0.60
N LYS A 379 8.65 8.48 -0.45
CA LYS A 379 8.43 7.98 -1.82
C LYS A 379 9.70 7.39 -2.43
N GLU A 380 10.84 7.97 -2.06
CA GLU A 380 12.18 7.52 -2.38
C GLU A 380 12.46 6.08 -1.92
N HIS A 381 11.77 5.58 -0.90
CA HIS A 381 11.95 4.23 -0.36
C HIS A 381 10.93 3.21 -0.90
N VAL A 382 10.15 3.57 -1.91
CA VAL A 382 9.23 2.64 -2.58
C VAL A 382 9.78 2.35 -3.98
N ALA A 383 10.03 1.08 -4.28
CA ALA A 383 10.46 0.61 -5.59
C ALA A 383 9.37 -0.27 -6.22
N LEU A 384 9.18 -0.16 -7.54
CA LEU A 384 8.19 -0.95 -8.27
C LEU A 384 8.85 -2.05 -9.10
N LEU A 385 8.22 -3.21 -9.12
CA LEU A 385 8.51 -4.30 -10.03
C LEU A 385 7.34 -4.41 -11.02
N LEU A 386 7.62 -4.22 -12.30
CA LEU A 386 6.64 -4.24 -13.38
C LEU A 386 6.32 -5.67 -13.78
N GLY A 387 5.04 -5.99 -13.82
CA GLY A 387 4.49 -7.22 -14.38
C GLY A 387 3.62 -7.03 -15.60
#